data_AF-A6I421-F1
#
_entry.id   AF-A6I421-F1
#
_cell.length_a   1.000
_cell.length_b   1.000
_cell.length_c   1.000
_cell.angle_alpha   90.00
_cell.angle_beta   90.00
_cell.angle_gamma   90.00
#
_symmetry.space_group_name_H-M   'P 1'
#
loop_
_entity.id
_entity.type
_entity.pdbx_description
1 polymer ?
#
loop_
_entity_poly.entity_id
_entity_poly.type
_entity_poly.pdbx_seq_one_letter_code
_entity_poly.pdbx_strand_id
1 'polypeptide(L)' 'MPFKCMQLTDFILKFPHSARQKYVRKAWEKADINTKWAATRWAKKIDARERKAKMTDFDRFKVMKAKKMVSFQMYVCI' A
#
# COMPACT_ATOMS: atom_id res chain seq x y z
N MET A 1 -3.19 12.62 -19.48
CA MET A 1 -3.30 12.76 -18.01
C MET A 1 -2.48 13.95 -17.57
N PRO A 2 -3.03 14.91 -16.82
CA PRO A 2 -2.26 16.03 -16.29
C PRO A 2 -1.29 15.55 -15.20
N PHE A 3 -0.06 16.05 -15.18
CA PHE A 3 0.96 15.62 -14.21
C PHE A 3 0.64 15.99 -12.76
N LYS A 4 -0.24 16.98 -12.54
CA LYS A 4 -0.63 17.47 -11.21
C LYS A 4 -1.28 16.39 -10.33
N CYS A 5 -2.00 15.42 -10.92
CA CYS A 5 -2.67 14.36 -10.16
C CYS A 5 -1.86 13.07 -10.05
N MET A 6 -0.62 13.03 -10.55
CA MET A 6 0.23 11.85 -10.52
C MET A 6 1.37 12.03 -9.51
N GLN A 7 1.59 11.02 -8.68
CA GLN A 7 2.75 10.93 -7.79
C GLN A 7 3.67 9.84 -8.34
N LEU A 8 4.92 10.20 -8.64
CA LEU A 8 5.91 9.27 -9.17
C LEU A 8 6.38 8.30 -8.08
N THR A 9 6.74 7.09 -8.51
CA THR A 9 7.34 6.05 -7.66
C THR A 9 8.75 5.77 -8.13
N ASP A 10 9.55 5.11 -7.31
CA ASP A 10 10.96 4.80 -7.64
C ASP A 10 11.13 3.68 -8.68
N PHE A 11 10.03 3.09 -9.16
CA PHE A 11 10.06 1.99 -10.14
C PHE A 11 10.27 2.53 -11.56
N ILE A 12 11.38 2.14 -12.18
CA ILE A 12 11.74 2.52 -13.55
C ILE A 12 11.66 1.30 -14.48
N LEU A 13 10.86 1.41 -15.54
CA LEU A 13 10.80 0.43 -16.62
C LEU A 13 11.52 0.95 -17.86
N LYS A 14 12.41 0.13 -18.42
CA LYS A 14 13.16 0.47 -19.64
C LYS A 14 12.49 -0.15 -20.86
N PHE A 15 11.89 0.67 -21.72
CA PHE A 15 11.30 0.29 -23.00
C PHE A 15 11.36 1.48 -23.98
N PRO A 16 11.31 1.26 -25.31
CA PRO A 16 11.39 2.37 -26.27
C PRO A 16 10.18 3.30 -26.16
N HIS A 17 10.39 4.58 -26.43
CA HIS A 17 9.29 5.54 -26.51
C HIS A 17 8.28 5.10 -27.59
N SER A 18 6.98 5.24 -27.33
CA SER A 18 5.89 4.77 -28.20
C SER A 18 5.74 3.24 -28.34
N ALA A 19 6.24 2.45 -27.39
CA ALA A 19 6.00 1.00 -27.38
C ALA A 19 4.51 0.64 -27.26
N ARG A 20 4.07 -0.39 -28.00
CA ARG A 20 2.70 -0.92 -27.88
C ARG A 20 2.45 -1.54 -26.50
N GLN A 21 1.20 -1.53 -26.05
CA GLN A 21 0.75 -2.06 -24.75
C GLN A 21 1.26 -3.48 -24.47
N LYS A 22 1.34 -4.35 -25.49
CA LYS A 22 1.87 -5.72 -25.36
C LYS A 22 3.29 -5.76 -24.80
N TYR A 23 4.15 -4.82 -25.19
CA TYR A 23 5.53 -4.75 -24.70
C TYR A 23 5.60 -4.18 -23.29
N VAL A 24 4.79 -3.16 -22.99
CA VAL A 24 4.70 -2.58 -21.64
C VAL A 24 4.22 -3.63 -20.64
N ARG A 25 3.20 -4.42 -21.01
CA ARG A 25 2.69 -5.52 -20.17
C ARG A 25 3.76 -6.57 -19.90
N LYS A 26 4.48 -7.01 -20.93
CA LYS A 26 5.59 -7.96 -20.78
C LYS A 26 6.71 -7.41 -19.89
N ALA A 27 7.06 -6.13 -20.02
CA ALA A 27 8.06 -5.49 -19.18
C ALA A 27 7.59 -5.35 -17.73
N TRP A 28 6.31 -5.07 -17.52
CA TRP A 28 5.68 -4.98 -16.20
C TRP A 28 5.67 -6.33 -15.48
N GLU A 29 5.26 -7.39 -16.19
CA GLU A 29 5.27 -8.77 -15.70
C GLU A 29 6.70 -9.24 -15.41
N LYS A 30 7.65 -9.01 -16.33
CA LYS A 30 9.08 -9.35 -16.12
C LYS A 30 9.70 -8.64 -14.92
N ALA A 31 9.25 -7.43 -14.61
CA ALA A 31 9.78 -6.64 -13.50
C ALA A 31 9.05 -6.92 -12.16
N ASP A 32 7.98 -7.72 -12.17
CA ASP A 32 7.15 -8.05 -11.00
C ASP A 32 6.76 -6.81 -10.17
N ILE A 33 6.36 -5.73 -10.84
CA ILE A 33 6.11 -4.45 -10.15
C ILE A 33 4.93 -4.56 -9.19
N ASN A 34 3.92 -5.37 -9.48
CA ASN A 34 2.76 -5.53 -8.60
C ASN A 34 3.15 -6.10 -7.22
N THR A 35 4.05 -7.08 -7.18
CA THR A 35 4.49 -7.70 -5.93
C THR A 35 5.40 -6.73 -5.15
N LYS A 36 6.32 -6.05 -5.85
CA LYS A 36 7.19 -5.01 -5.28
C LYS A 36 6.39 -3.83 -4.72
N TRP A 37 5.37 -3.38 -5.45
CA TRP A 37 4.46 -2.33 -4.99
C TRP A 37 3.73 -2.77 -3.72
N ALA A 38 3.11 -3.95 -3.71
CA ALA A 38 2.40 -4.47 -2.54
C ALA A 38 3.30 -4.63 -1.30
N ALA A 39 4.58 -4.97 -1.49
CA ALA A 39 5.56 -5.06 -0.41
C ALA A 39 5.94 -3.69 0.19
N THR A 40 5.80 -2.62 -0.59
CA THR A 40 6.26 -1.27 -0.23
C THR A 40 5.44 -0.70 0.93
N ARG A 41 6.11 0.05 1.83
CA ARG A 41 5.44 0.71 2.98
C ARG A 41 4.32 1.65 2.54
N TRP A 42 4.45 2.26 1.37
CA TRP A 42 3.43 3.14 0.80
C TRP A 42 2.14 2.38 0.49
N ALA A 43 2.22 1.28 -0.26
CA ALA A 43 1.04 0.45 -0.55
C ALA A 43 0.39 -0.08 0.74
N LYS A 44 1.20 -0.54 1.71
CA LYS A 44 0.70 -0.97 3.02
C LYS A 44 -0.04 0.15 3.77
N LYS A 45 0.40 1.41 3.66
CA LYS A 45 -0.30 2.57 4.26
C LYS A 45 -1.62 2.86 3.56
N ILE A 46 -1.68 2.73 2.23
CA ILE A 46 -2.93 2.92 1.46
C ILE A 46 -3.93 1.85 1.88
N ASP A 47 -3.52 0.58 1.87
CA ASP A 47 -4.36 -0.54 2.26
C ASP A 47 -4.83 -0.43 3.73
N ALA A 48 -3.94 -0.08 4.66
CA ALA A 48 -4.33 0.18 6.05
C ALA A 48 -5.37 1.31 6.18
N ARG A 49 -5.25 2.38 5.36
CA ARG A 49 -6.23 3.47 5.33
C ARG A 49 -7.58 3.00 4.81
N GLU A 50 -7.59 2.21 3.74
CA GLU A 50 -8.81 1.62 3.20
C GLU A 50 -9.48 0.67 4.19
N ARG A 51 -8.73 -0.23 4.83
CA ARG A 51 -9.27 -1.14 5.85
C ARG A 51 -9.87 -0.38 7.02
N LYS A 52 -9.24 0.71 7.45
CA LYS A 52 -9.78 1.58 8.52
C LYS A 52 -11.08 2.25 8.08
N ALA A 53 -11.17 2.70 6.82
CA ALA A 53 -12.39 3.30 6.28
C ALA A 53 -13.54 2.29 6.15
N LYS A 54 -13.23 1.04 5.78
CA LYS A 54 -14.20 -0.08 5.62
C LYS A 54 -14.61 -0.73 6.95
N MET A 55 -14.03 -0.32 8.08
CA MET A 55 -14.21 -0.99 9.38
C MET A 55 -15.61 -0.77 9.97
N THR A 56 -16.27 -1.88 10.32
CA THR A 56 -17.59 -1.90 10.97
C THR A 56 -17.50 -1.49 12.45
N ASP A 57 -18.63 -1.11 13.04
CA ASP A 57 -18.68 -0.69 14.45
C ASP A 57 -18.15 -1.77 15.42
N PHE A 58 -18.56 -3.03 15.20
CA PHE A 58 -18.09 -4.15 16.01
C PHE A 58 -16.56 -4.35 15.92
N ASP A 59 -15.97 -4.16 14.74
CA ASP A 59 -14.52 -4.23 14.57
C ASP A 59 -13.81 -3.09 15.30
N ARG A 60 -14.41 -1.89 15.37
CA ARG A 60 -13.87 -0.76 16.14
C ARG A 60 -13.87 -1.07 17.64
N PHE A 61 -14.91 -1.71 18.17
CA PHE A 61 -14.96 -2.13 19.56
C PHE A 61 -13.83 -3.12 19.90
N LYS A 62 -13.62 -4.14 19.05
CA LYS A 62 -12.51 -5.10 19.21
C LYS A 62 -11.14 -4.41 19.20
N VAL A 63 -10.92 -3.50 18.25
CA VAL A 63 -9.67 -2.73 18.13
C VAL A 63 -9.45 -1.85 19.37
N MET A 64 -10.49 -1.23 19.92
CA MET A 64 -10.40 -0.40 21.13
C MET A 64 -9.95 -1.21 22.35
N LYS A 65 -10.56 -2.38 22.58
CA LYS A 65 -10.16 -3.27 23.69
C LYS A 65 -8.72 -3.75 23.56
N ALA A 66 -8.32 -4.21 22.36
CA ALA A 66 -6.95 -4.64 22.10
C ALA A 66 -5.94 -3.51 22.32
N LYS A 67 -6.21 -2.30 21.84
CA LYS A 67 -5.35 -1.13 22.07
C LYS A 67 -5.19 -0.78 23.54
N LYS A 68 -6.26 -0.87 24.33
CA LYS A 68 -6.22 -0.59 25.77
C LYS A 68 -5.30 -1.58 26.50
N MET A 69 -5.35 -2.87 26.14
CA MET A 69 -4.47 -3.91 26.70
C MET A 69 -3.00 -3.66 26.35
N VAL A 70 -2.69 -3.39 25.07
CA VAL A 70 -1.32 -3.10 24.62
C VAL A 70 -0.76 -1.84 25.29
N SER A 71 -1.58 -0.79 25.36
CA SER A 71 -1.21 0.44 26.06
C SER A 71 -0.87 0.15 27.53
N PHE A 72 -1.76 -0.55 28.24
CA PHE A 72 -1.55 -0.88 29.66
C PHE A 72 -0.27 -1.70 29.87
N GLN A 73 -0.05 -2.75 29.08
CA GLN A 73 1.16 -3.57 29.17
C GLN A 73 2.43 -2.75 28.95
N MET A 74 2.41 -1.83 27.99
CA MET A 74 3.56 -0.98 27.70
C MET A 74 3.89 -0.05 28.88
N TYR A 75 2.89 0.51 29.57
CA TYR A 75 3.11 1.34 30.76
C TYR A 75 3.57 0.57 32.00
N VAL A 76 3.24 -0.73 32.10
CA VAL A 76 3.64 -1.58 33.23
C VAL A 76 5.04 -2.17 33.05
N CYS A 77 5.48 -2.36 31.81
CA CYS A 77 6.82 -2.86 31.48
C CYS A 77 7.88 -1.77 31.26
N ILE A 78 7.52 -0.49 31.42
CA ILE A 78 8.43 0.66 31.44
C ILE A 78 8.56 1.11 32.89
#